data_AF-A0A7L4IUY8-F1
#
_entry.id   AF-A0A7L4IUY8-F1
#
_cell.length_a   1.000
_cell.length_b   1.000
_cell.length_c   1.000
_cell.angle_alpha   90.00
_cell.angle_beta   90.00
_cell.angle_gamma   90.00
#
_symmetry.space_group_name_H-M   'P 1'
#
loop_
_entity.id
_entity.type
_entity.pdbx_description
1 polymer ?
#
loop_
_entity_poly.entity_id
_entity_poly.type
_entity_poly.pdbx_seq_one_letter_code
_entity_poly.pdbx_strand_id
1 'polypeptide(L)'
;MDFTEAYSDRCSAVGLAAREGNIEILRELINRGYSVDVPDNRGWLPIHEAAAHNSSECLKLLIDTASAENYIHSRTFEGLCALHLSARHGSVECLRVLLEAGAGLDNVTTESGTTPLFLAVENRHTEVVKFLLQHGTNVEGSHSWSGWNSLHQASFQGSTEIMQMLLEKGASKDCRDDFGITPLFVAAQYGQLESLRLLLAHGADVNCQAKDRATPLLIAAQEGHLDCVKLLLAAGADPNLYCNEDNWQLPIHAAAEMGHAKILELLIPITDRICDKGEGKVSPVYSALYGGDGECLEMLLKQGFSPDAQECLDFDCRSPMCMIFQKQYYQFIDVLLKYGITLRGINLAHCLCHKKFALFRRFLRLGCSLPLEEELTDFIHYSSTAQKDYKEWLPCLLLAGFNPMNFMCRFWIFSMSEDVLNFVLEFMNWSRLPPIVEQYLSQYKQKFTWISKSHFAFLPSLSHLCRLEIRSLLGSKRLRSERVIRELPLPACLQDYLLYLDVLRANTIPNPNPDLQDSLEQGEEGAPSSHSKAED
;
A
#
# COMPACT_ATOMS: atom_id res chain seq x y z
N MET A 1 -6.48 42.50 22.29
CA MET A 1 -5.65 43.33 21.41
C MET A 1 -5.95 42.89 20.00
N ASP A 2 -6.56 43.77 19.23
CA ASP A 2 -6.87 43.53 17.83
C ASP A 2 -5.58 43.75 17.03
N PHE A 3 -4.99 42.67 16.51
CA PHE A 3 -3.72 42.72 15.79
C PHE A 3 -3.87 43.22 14.34
N THR A 4 -5.08 43.59 13.91
CA THR A 4 -5.35 44.06 12.54
C THR A 4 -4.55 45.32 12.16
N GLU A 5 -4.20 46.20 13.11
CA GLU A 5 -3.35 47.36 12.83
C GLU A 5 -1.89 47.00 12.48
N ALA A 6 -1.37 45.87 12.99
CA ALA A 6 -0.03 45.39 12.67
C ALA A 6 0.07 44.78 11.25
N TYR A 7 -1.06 44.43 10.65
CA TYR A 7 -1.17 43.88 9.29
C TYR A 7 -1.69 44.89 8.26
N SER A 8 -1.91 46.15 8.64
CA SER A 8 -2.15 47.21 7.66
C SER A 8 -0.92 47.35 6.77
N ASP A 9 -1.11 47.19 5.47
CA ASP A 9 -0.10 47.44 4.44
C ASP A 9 0.29 48.92 4.50
N ARG A 10 1.32 49.24 5.29
CA ARG A 10 1.85 50.60 5.47
C ARG A 10 2.72 50.98 4.28
N CYS A 11 2.15 50.85 3.09
CA CYS A 11 2.78 51.25 1.85
C CYS A 11 2.99 52.77 1.85
N SER A 12 4.17 53.24 1.45
CA SER A 12 4.43 54.67 1.32
C SER A 12 3.55 55.28 0.23
N ALA A 13 3.30 56.59 0.25
CA ALA A 13 2.52 57.25 -0.81
C ALA A 13 3.15 57.04 -2.21
N VAL A 14 4.49 57.00 -2.27
CA VAL A 14 5.27 56.67 -3.47
C VAL A 14 5.02 55.21 -3.89
N GLY A 15 5.05 54.28 -2.94
CA GLY A 15 4.74 52.86 -3.18
C GLY A 15 3.31 52.63 -3.64
N LEU A 16 2.34 53.36 -3.08
CA LEU A 16 0.94 53.29 -3.50
C LEU A 16 0.74 53.83 -4.92
N ALA A 17 1.37 54.96 -5.26
CA ALA A 17 1.34 55.48 -6.63
C ALA A 17 2.00 54.50 -7.63
N ALA A 18 3.07 53.83 -7.22
CA ALA A 18 3.72 52.78 -8.00
C ALA A 18 2.83 51.55 -8.21
N ARG A 19 2.16 51.09 -7.14
CA ARG A 19 1.17 50.00 -7.16
C ARG A 19 0.00 50.29 -8.09
N GLU A 20 -0.53 51.51 -8.04
CA GLU A 20 -1.65 51.94 -8.88
C GLU A 20 -1.23 52.26 -10.33
N GLY A 21 0.08 52.32 -10.61
CA GLY A 21 0.62 52.67 -11.92
C GLY A 21 0.41 54.15 -12.29
N ASN A 22 0.18 55.02 -11.31
CA ASN A 22 -0.08 56.44 -11.55
C ASN A 22 1.23 57.25 -11.60
N ILE A 23 1.80 57.35 -12.80
CA ILE A 23 3.06 58.06 -13.04
C ILE A 23 2.99 59.56 -12.73
N GLU A 24 1.84 60.20 -12.92
CA GLU A 24 1.66 61.64 -12.65
C GLU A 24 1.77 61.94 -11.16
N ILE A 25 1.02 61.20 -10.34
CA ILE A 25 1.08 61.29 -8.88
C ILE A 25 2.47 60.92 -8.38
N LEU A 26 3.07 59.85 -8.92
CA LEU A 26 4.41 59.43 -8.54
C LEU A 26 5.44 60.54 -8.79
N ARG A 27 5.41 61.19 -9.95
CA ARG A 27 6.29 62.31 -10.31
C ARG A 27 6.07 63.52 -9.40
N GLU A 28 4.82 63.83 -9.09
CA GLU A 28 4.48 64.92 -8.17
C GLU A 28 5.04 64.66 -6.75
N LEU A 29 4.88 63.44 -6.24
CA LEU A 29 5.41 63.05 -4.92
C LEU A 29 6.93 63.14 -4.87
N ILE A 30 7.62 62.66 -5.91
CA ILE A 30 9.10 62.76 -6.01
C ILE A 30 9.53 64.23 -6.03
N ASN A 31 8.86 65.08 -6.82
CA ASN A 31 9.16 66.52 -6.89
C ASN A 31 8.92 67.26 -5.56
N ARG A 32 7.99 66.76 -4.73
CA ARG A 32 7.75 67.26 -3.36
C ARG A 32 8.76 66.75 -2.33
N GLY A 33 9.74 65.93 -2.74
CA GLY A 33 10.81 65.42 -1.88
C GLY A 33 10.47 64.14 -1.11
N TYR A 34 9.44 63.40 -1.51
CA TYR A 34 9.14 62.10 -0.91
C TYR A 34 10.21 61.07 -1.31
N SER A 35 10.67 60.26 -0.35
CA SER A 35 11.72 59.26 -0.60
C SER A 35 11.18 58.03 -1.36
N VAL A 36 11.99 57.53 -2.29
CA VAL A 36 11.67 56.36 -3.13
C VAL A 36 12.13 55.03 -2.54
N ASP A 37 12.82 55.07 -1.40
CA ASP A 37 13.49 53.94 -0.75
C ASP A 37 12.92 53.61 0.64
N VAL A 38 11.67 53.99 0.90
CA VAL A 38 10.98 53.66 2.16
C VAL A 38 10.34 52.27 2.06
N PRO A 39 10.79 51.27 2.85
CA PRO A 39 10.19 49.95 2.86
C PRO A 39 8.91 49.91 3.71
N ASP A 40 7.96 49.09 3.30
CA ASP A 40 6.79 48.73 4.11
C ASP A 40 7.12 47.63 5.16
N ASN A 41 6.08 47.10 5.83
CA ASN A 41 6.22 46.03 6.82
C ASN A 41 6.59 44.65 6.25
N ARG A 42 6.57 44.47 4.92
CA ARG A 42 7.04 43.27 4.21
C ARG A 42 8.48 43.43 3.69
N GLY A 43 9.08 44.60 3.91
CA GLY A 43 10.36 44.99 3.30
C GLY A 43 10.22 45.40 1.84
N TRP A 44 9.01 45.67 1.35
CA TRP A 44 8.77 46.10 -0.02
C TRP A 44 9.02 47.60 -0.16
N LEU A 45 9.98 47.92 -1.01
CA LEU A 45 10.19 49.26 -1.57
C LEU A 45 9.21 49.57 -2.72
N PRO A 46 8.98 50.85 -3.08
CA PRO A 46 8.20 51.25 -4.24
C PRO A 46 8.59 50.56 -5.57
N ILE A 47 9.86 50.22 -5.76
CA ILE A 47 10.32 49.44 -6.93
C ILE A 47 9.70 48.02 -6.98
N HIS A 48 9.49 47.39 -5.82
CA HIS A 48 8.84 46.07 -5.72
C HIS A 48 7.34 46.19 -6.04
N GLU A 49 6.68 47.25 -5.58
CA GLU A 49 5.29 47.55 -5.91
C GLU A 49 5.10 47.74 -7.42
N ALA A 50 5.93 48.59 -8.04
CA ALA A 50 5.86 48.81 -9.48
C ALA A 50 6.09 47.50 -10.27
N ALA A 51 7.06 46.68 -9.84
CA ALA A 51 7.37 45.40 -10.47
C ALA A 51 6.22 44.38 -10.35
N ALA A 52 5.62 44.24 -9.17
CA ALA A 52 4.53 43.29 -8.93
C ALA A 52 3.23 43.68 -9.65
N HIS A 53 3.02 44.98 -9.90
CA HIS A 53 1.78 45.51 -10.49
C HIS A 53 1.91 45.90 -11.97
N ASN A 54 3.00 45.49 -12.65
CA ASN A 54 3.23 45.76 -14.08
C ASN A 54 3.26 47.27 -14.43
N SER A 55 3.71 48.10 -13.49
CA SER A 55 3.79 49.57 -13.65
C SER A 55 5.16 49.98 -14.21
N SER A 56 5.46 49.59 -15.46
CA SER A 56 6.80 49.75 -16.06
C SER A 56 7.27 51.20 -16.15
N GLU A 57 6.37 52.15 -16.42
CA GLU A 57 6.71 53.58 -16.47
C GLU A 57 7.06 54.14 -15.09
N CYS A 58 6.29 53.75 -14.06
CA CYS A 58 6.60 54.06 -12.67
C CYS A 58 7.92 53.43 -12.24
N LEU A 59 8.15 52.17 -12.63
CA LEU A 59 9.39 51.45 -12.34
C LEU A 59 10.60 52.18 -12.92
N LYS A 60 10.51 52.62 -14.18
CA LYS A 60 11.57 53.38 -14.85
C LYS A 60 11.85 54.70 -14.13
N LEU A 61 10.81 55.45 -13.79
CA LEU A 61 10.96 56.71 -13.04
C LEU A 61 11.61 56.47 -11.67
N LEU A 62 11.24 55.41 -10.96
CA LEU A 62 11.84 55.07 -9.66
C LEU A 62 13.33 54.70 -9.79
N ILE A 63 13.71 53.97 -10.83
CA ILE A 63 15.12 53.61 -11.09
C ILE A 63 15.94 54.86 -11.47
N ASP A 64 15.42 55.71 -12.35
CA ASP A 64 16.11 56.92 -12.80
C ASP A 64 16.30 57.96 -11.68
N THR A 65 15.42 57.94 -10.67
CA THR A 65 15.44 58.90 -9.54
C THR A 65 16.19 58.39 -8.32
N ALA A 66 16.38 57.09 -8.18
CA ALA A 66 17.10 56.51 -7.06
C ALA A 66 18.59 56.88 -7.12
N SER A 67 19.11 57.47 -6.04
CA SER A 67 20.51 57.87 -5.91
C SER A 67 21.46 56.73 -5.54
N ALA A 68 20.91 55.59 -5.10
CA ALA A 68 21.68 54.45 -4.60
C ALA A 68 21.88 53.39 -5.69
N GLU A 69 23.15 53.06 -5.98
CA GLU A 69 23.54 51.98 -6.92
C GLU A 69 22.90 50.63 -6.57
N ASN A 70 22.55 50.39 -5.30
CA ASN A 70 21.95 49.15 -4.83
C ASN A 70 20.41 49.09 -4.89
N TYR A 71 19.73 50.13 -5.37
CA TYR A 71 18.25 50.19 -5.36
C TYR A 71 17.61 49.08 -6.21
N ILE A 72 18.17 48.78 -7.38
CA ILE A 72 17.72 47.69 -8.26
C ILE A 72 17.94 46.28 -7.66
N HIS A 73 18.86 46.17 -6.70
CA HIS A 73 19.24 44.93 -6.03
C HIS A 73 18.60 44.80 -4.65
N SER A 74 17.71 45.73 -4.28
CA SER A 74 16.96 45.66 -3.04
C SER A 74 16.17 44.35 -2.97
N ARG A 75 16.01 43.82 -1.75
CA ARG A 75 15.30 42.57 -1.50
C ARG A 75 14.22 42.78 -0.45
N THR A 76 13.09 42.11 -0.65
CA THR A 76 12.05 41.95 0.37
C THR A 76 12.55 41.05 1.51
N PHE A 77 11.78 40.92 2.59
CA PHE A 77 12.13 39.97 3.66
C PHE A 77 12.17 38.51 3.20
N GLU A 78 11.40 38.14 2.18
CA GLU A 78 11.46 36.82 1.52
C GLU A 78 12.66 36.68 0.57
N GLY A 79 13.51 37.71 0.46
CA GLY A 79 14.68 37.71 -0.41
C GLY A 79 14.38 37.94 -1.89
N LEU A 80 13.15 38.34 -2.25
CA LEU A 80 12.75 38.64 -3.63
C LEU A 80 13.22 40.04 -4.04
N CYS A 81 13.75 40.18 -5.26
CA CYS A 81 14.00 41.49 -5.87
C CYS A 81 12.91 41.85 -6.90
N ALA A 82 12.94 43.08 -7.41
CA ALA A 82 11.99 43.54 -8.43
C ALA A 82 11.92 42.63 -9.67
N LEU A 83 13.04 41.98 -10.05
CA LEU A 83 13.07 41.03 -11.17
C LEU A 83 12.25 39.76 -10.87
N HIS A 84 12.34 39.23 -9.66
CA HIS A 84 11.55 38.08 -9.22
C HIS A 84 10.05 38.38 -9.23
N LEU A 85 9.65 39.56 -8.76
CA LEU A 85 8.25 39.98 -8.72
C LEU A 85 7.71 40.21 -10.13
N SER A 86 8.48 40.87 -11.00
CA SER A 86 8.11 41.04 -12.41
C SER A 86 7.90 39.69 -13.10
N ALA A 87 8.76 38.71 -12.80
CA ALA A 87 8.64 37.36 -13.34
C ALA A 87 7.44 36.59 -12.78
N ARG A 88 7.20 36.66 -11.46
CA ARG A 88 6.06 36.05 -10.77
C ARG A 88 4.72 36.57 -11.25
N HIS A 89 4.65 37.85 -11.63
CA HIS A 89 3.41 38.52 -12.03
C HIS A 89 3.27 38.72 -13.56
N GLY A 90 4.19 38.18 -14.36
CA GLY A 90 4.03 38.14 -15.81
C GLY A 90 4.38 39.44 -16.55
N SER A 91 5.13 40.36 -15.93
CA SER A 91 5.44 41.66 -16.53
C SER A 91 6.72 41.63 -17.37
N VAL A 92 6.57 41.46 -18.70
CA VAL A 92 7.69 41.53 -19.65
C VAL A 92 8.30 42.94 -19.71
N GLU A 93 7.48 43.99 -19.63
CA GLU A 93 7.97 45.37 -19.73
C GLU A 93 8.73 45.81 -18.48
N CYS A 94 8.32 45.39 -17.28
CA CYS A 94 9.12 45.62 -16.07
C CYS A 94 10.45 44.86 -16.14
N LEU A 95 10.47 43.62 -16.65
CA LEU A 95 11.72 42.88 -16.87
C LEU A 95 12.65 43.62 -17.83
N ARG A 96 12.13 44.15 -18.95
CA ARG A 96 12.91 44.95 -19.90
C ARG A 96 13.58 46.15 -19.22
N VAL A 97 12.79 46.94 -18.49
CA VAL A 97 13.30 48.11 -17.76
C VAL A 97 14.38 47.71 -16.74
N LEU A 98 14.17 46.61 -15.99
CA LEU A 98 15.13 46.14 -15.00
C LEU A 98 16.44 45.64 -15.63
N LEU A 99 16.37 44.95 -16.77
CA LEU A 99 17.56 44.48 -17.48
C LEU A 99 18.35 45.62 -18.12
N GLU A 100 17.67 46.62 -18.70
CA GLU A 100 18.30 47.84 -19.20
C GLU A 100 19.03 48.60 -18.08
N ALA A 101 18.50 48.53 -16.85
CA ALA A 101 19.11 49.11 -15.65
C ALA A 101 20.22 48.25 -15.02
N GLY A 102 20.55 47.08 -15.58
CA GLY A 102 21.63 46.21 -15.10
C GLY A 102 21.23 45.19 -14.02
N ALA A 103 19.95 44.87 -13.86
CA ALA A 103 19.53 43.81 -12.95
C ALA A 103 20.05 42.43 -13.42
N GLY A 104 20.64 41.66 -12.50
CA GLY A 104 21.10 40.30 -12.79
C GLY A 104 19.94 39.33 -13.05
N LEU A 105 19.99 38.64 -14.20
CA LEU A 105 18.99 37.65 -14.64
C LEU A 105 18.85 36.46 -13.69
N ASP A 106 19.99 35.96 -13.19
CA ASP A 106 20.09 34.73 -12.42
C ASP A 106 20.19 35.00 -10.91
N ASN A 107 19.64 36.14 -10.47
CA ASN A 107 19.52 36.43 -9.05
C ASN A 107 18.71 35.33 -8.37
N VAL A 108 19.17 34.86 -7.22
CA VAL A 108 18.47 33.85 -6.42
C VAL A 108 17.99 34.45 -5.10
N THR A 109 16.82 34.01 -4.62
CA THR A 109 16.35 34.33 -3.26
C THR A 109 17.30 33.76 -2.21
N THR A 110 17.36 34.40 -1.04
CA THR A 110 18.26 34.01 0.05
C THR A 110 17.85 32.72 0.76
N GLU A 111 16.55 32.46 0.81
CA GLU A 111 16.01 31.28 1.46
C GLU A 111 16.03 30.12 0.48
N SER A 112 15.08 30.05 -0.45
CA SER A 112 14.89 28.90 -1.32
C SER A 112 15.89 28.77 -2.48
N GLY A 113 16.70 29.79 -2.78
CA GLY A 113 17.53 29.80 -3.99
C GLY A 113 16.71 30.00 -5.29
N THR A 114 15.46 30.45 -5.18
CA THR A 114 14.52 30.59 -6.30
C THR A 114 15.02 31.62 -7.32
N THR A 115 14.96 31.26 -8.61
CA THR A 115 15.27 32.16 -9.73
C THR A 115 14.00 32.84 -10.29
N PRO A 116 14.12 34.00 -10.98
CA PRO A 116 13.02 34.62 -11.72
C PRO A 116 12.45 33.69 -12.78
N LEU A 117 13.30 32.93 -13.49
CA LEU A 117 12.86 31.94 -14.46
C LEU A 117 11.91 30.91 -13.83
N PHE A 118 12.25 30.40 -12.64
CA PHE A 118 11.37 29.45 -11.97
C PHE A 118 10.01 30.07 -11.65
N LEU A 119 9.97 31.28 -11.07
CA LEU A 119 8.70 31.93 -10.73
C LEU A 119 7.83 32.16 -11.98
N ALA A 120 8.44 32.50 -13.11
CA ALA A 120 7.73 32.62 -14.38
C ALA A 120 7.13 31.28 -14.84
N VAL A 121 7.88 30.18 -14.69
CA VAL A 121 7.42 28.83 -15.02
C VAL A 121 6.30 28.40 -14.07
N GLU A 122 6.50 28.54 -12.76
CA GLU A 122 5.52 28.21 -11.72
C GLU A 122 4.18 28.90 -11.96
N ASN A 123 4.20 30.17 -12.36
CA ASN A 123 3.00 30.97 -12.64
C ASN A 123 2.55 30.89 -14.11
N ARG A 124 3.17 30.01 -14.92
CA ARG A 124 2.83 29.76 -16.34
C ARG A 124 2.86 31.01 -17.23
N HIS A 125 3.76 31.94 -16.95
CA HIS A 125 3.94 33.15 -17.75
C HIS A 125 4.83 32.89 -18.96
N THR A 126 4.29 32.22 -19.99
CA THR A 126 5.02 31.81 -21.20
C THR A 126 5.83 32.95 -21.85
N GLU A 127 5.25 34.15 -22.00
CA GLU A 127 5.95 35.29 -22.61
C GLU A 127 7.12 35.80 -21.76
N VAL A 128 6.99 35.74 -20.43
CA VAL A 128 8.11 36.04 -19.53
C VAL A 128 9.20 34.98 -19.64
N VAL A 129 8.83 33.69 -19.64
CA VAL A 129 9.79 32.60 -19.82
C VAL A 129 10.57 32.79 -21.12
N LYS A 130 9.87 33.03 -22.23
CA LYS A 130 10.46 33.31 -23.54
C LYS A 130 11.41 34.50 -23.50
N PHE A 131 10.99 35.59 -22.87
CA PHE A 131 11.81 36.79 -22.71
C PHE A 131 13.11 36.50 -21.93
N LEU A 132 13.02 35.84 -20.78
CA LEU A 132 14.19 35.49 -19.95
C LEU A 132 15.16 34.56 -20.69
N LEU A 133 14.63 33.57 -21.41
CA LEU A 133 15.42 32.63 -22.23
C LEU A 133 16.10 33.26 -23.44
N GLN A 134 15.53 34.33 -24.00
CA GLN A 134 16.16 35.10 -25.08
C GLN A 134 17.35 35.92 -24.58
N HIS A 135 17.32 36.35 -23.31
CA HIS A 135 18.39 37.14 -22.69
C HIS A 135 19.47 36.30 -21.99
N GLY A 136 19.41 34.97 -22.11
CA GLY A 136 20.48 34.08 -21.68
C GLY A 136 20.46 33.73 -20.19
N THR A 137 19.29 33.71 -19.54
CA THR A 137 19.17 33.20 -18.17
C THR A 137 19.65 31.75 -18.06
N ASN A 138 20.18 31.38 -16.90
CA ASN A 138 20.58 30.03 -16.57
C ASN A 138 19.35 29.10 -16.45
N VAL A 139 19.22 28.16 -17.39
CA VAL A 139 18.13 27.16 -17.44
C VAL A 139 18.27 26.04 -16.40
N GLU A 140 19.46 25.84 -15.85
CA GLU A 140 19.76 24.80 -14.86
C GLU A 140 19.56 25.27 -13.40
N GLY A 141 19.10 26.51 -13.20
CA GLY A 141 18.90 27.06 -11.86
C GLY A 141 17.92 26.23 -11.02
N SER A 142 18.38 25.75 -9.86
CA SER A 142 17.51 25.12 -8.87
C SER A 142 16.62 26.17 -8.19
N HIS A 143 15.38 25.80 -7.86
CA HIS A 143 14.43 26.63 -7.13
C HIS A 143 14.36 26.32 -5.63
N SER A 144 14.92 25.19 -5.23
CA SER A 144 14.89 24.72 -3.84
C SER A 144 16.24 24.13 -3.45
N TRP A 145 16.43 23.95 -2.14
CA TRP A 145 17.53 23.13 -1.61
C TRP A 145 17.46 21.67 -2.07
N SER A 146 16.31 21.20 -2.55
CA SER A 146 16.14 19.83 -3.01
C SER A 146 16.53 19.62 -4.47
N GLY A 147 17.12 20.60 -5.16
CA GLY A 147 17.52 20.45 -6.57
C GLY A 147 16.36 20.52 -7.58
N TRP A 148 15.13 20.86 -7.16
CA TRP A 148 13.98 20.98 -8.06
C TRP A 148 14.14 22.20 -8.97
N ASN A 149 14.02 22.03 -10.29
CA ASN A 149 14.28 23.10 -11.26
C ASN A 149 13.05 23.42 -12.15
N SER A 150 13.21 24.41 -13.03
CA SER A 150 12.15 24.86 -13.94
C SER A 150 11.59 23.75 -14.83
N LEU A 151 12.42 22.80 -15.29
CA LEU A 151 11.93 21.70 -16.14
C LEU A 151 11.09 20.70 -15.35
N HIS A 152 11.44 20.41 -14.09
CA HIS A 152 10.59 19.62 -13.19
C HIS A 152 9.23 20.28 -12.99
N GLN A 153 9.22 21.58 -12.69
CA GLN A 153 7.99 22.33 -12.48
C GLN A 153 7.10 22.36 -13.73
N ALA A 154 7.68 22.63 -14.89
CA ALA A 154 6.94 22.62 -16.16
C ALA A 154 6.38 21.23 -16.49
N SER A 155 7.14 20.17 -16.19
CA SER A 155 6.73 18.78 -16.36
C SER A 155 5.53 18.43 -15.46
N PHE A 156 5.62 18.73 -14.17
CA PHE A 156 4.53 18.57 -13.18
C PHE A 156 3.24 19.25 -13.63
N GLN A 157 3.38 20.45 -14.19
CA GLN A 157 2.27 21.30 -14.62
C GLN A 157 1.63 20.88 -15.96
N GLY A 158 2.28 20.02 -16.75
CA GLY A 158 1.82 19.76 -18.12
C GLY A 158 2.08 20.91 -19.09
N SER A 159 2.97 21.86 -18.76
CA SER A 159 3.21 23.07 -19.55
C SER A 159 4.15 22.79 -20.74
N THR A 160 3.68 22.05 -21.74
CA THR A 160 4.52 21.54 -22.85
C THR A 160 5.22 22.63 -23.67
N GLU A 161 4.58 23.77 -23.88
CA GLU A 161 5.20 24.92 -24.56
C GLU A 161 6.41 25.46 -23.78
N ILE A 162 6.27 25.60 -22.46
CA ILE A 162 7.36 26.03 -21.58
C ILE A 162 8.47 24.98 -21.57
N MET A 163 8.12 23.69 -21.46
CA MET A 163 9.10 22.61 -21.53
C MET A 163 9.88 22.62 -22.84
N GLN A 164 9.20 22.80 -23.96
CA GLN A 164 9.84 22.88 -25.27
C GLN A 164 10.85 24.04 -25.32
N MET A 165 10.46 25.23 -24.86
CA MET A 165 11.38 26.37 -24.80
C MET A 165 12.60 26.11 -23.91
N LEU A 166 12.41 25.48 -22.74
CA LEU A 166 13.50 25.12 -21.83
C LEU A 166 14.47 24.11 -22.47
N LEU A 167 13.95 23.05 -23.08
CA LEU A 167 14.73 22.00 -23.74
C LEU A 167 15.50 22.54 -24.95
N GLU A 168 14.87 23.38 -25.79
CA GLU A 168 15.53 24.05 -26.93
C GLU A 168 16.66 24.98 -26.48
N LYS A 169 16.58 25.50 -25.26
CA LYS A 169 17.62 26.33 -24.63
C LYS A 169 18.67 25.55 -23.86
N GLY A 170 18.65 24.23 -23.97
CA GLY A 170 19.67 23.35 -23.43
C GLY A 170 19.43 22.88 -22.01
N ALA A 171 18.20 23.03 -21.48
CA ALA A 171 17.85 22.41 -20.20
C ALA A 171 18.07 20.90 -20.27
N SER A 172 18.75 20.34 -19.28
CA SER A 172 19.00 18.91 -19.17
C SER A 172 17.68 18.18 -18.95
N LYS A 173 17.23 17.43 -19.96
CA LYS A 173 16.05 16.55 -19.88
C LYS A 173 16.15 15.48 -18.79
N ASP A 174 17.38 15.15 -18.39
CA ASP A 174 17.72 14.15 -17.38
C ASP A 174 18.25 14.81 -16.10
N CYS A 175 17.93 16.09 -15.86
CA CYS A 175 18.22 16.75 -14.60
C CYS A 175 17.61 15.95 -13.43
N ARG A 176 18.29 15.98 -12.29
CA ARG A 176 17.90 15.21 -11.10
C ARG A 176 17.81 16.14 -9.91
N ASP A 177 16.74 15.98 -9.15
CA ASP A 177 16.63 16.55 -7.82
C ASP A 177 17.47 15.72 -6.80
N ASP A 178 17.44 16.14 -5.54
CA ASP A 178 18.15 15.49 -4.44
C ASP A 178 17.64 14.09 -4.12
N PHE A 179 16.51 13.66 -4.68
CA PHE A 179 15.99 12.30 -4.58
C PHE A 179 16.25 11.50 -5.87
N GLY A 180 16.98 12.06 -6.83
CA GLY A 180 17.24 11.43 -8.12
C GLY A 180 16.03 11.45 -9.06
N ILE A 181 14.98 12.19 -8.71
CA ILE A 181 13.75 12.32 -9.51
C ILE A 181 14.07 13.17 -10.74
N THR A 182 13.61 12.71 -11.91
CA THR A 182 13.77 13.41 -13.19
C THR A 182 12.45 14.06 -13.62
N PRO A 183 12.46 15.01 -14.57
CA PRO A 183 11.23 15.53 -15.17
C PRO A 183 10.36 14.44 -15.79
N LEU A 184 10.97 13.36 -16.34
CA LEU A 184 10.24 12.23 -16.91
C LEU A 184 9.51 11.44 -15.82
N PHE A 185 10.17 11.21 -14.68
CA PHE A 185 9.55 10.59 -13.51
C PHE A 185 8.37 11.41 -13.02
N VAL A 186 8.51 12.74 -12.91
CA VAL A 186 7.42 13.65 -12.52
C VAL A 186 6.24 13.55 -13.48
N ALA A 187 6.48 13.59 -14.80
CA ALA A 187 5.40 13.45 -15.78
C ALA A 187 4.65 12.12 -15.62
N ALA A 188 5.38 11.04 -15.35
CA ALA A 188 4.82 9.72 -15.15
C ALA A 188 3.99 9.63 -13.85
N GLN A 189 4.48 10.21 -12.75
CA GLN A 189 3.80 10.24 -11.45
C GLN A 189 2.48 11.00 -11.49
N TYR A 190 2.45 12.14 -12.18
CA TYR A 190 1.27 13.02 -12.22
C TYR A 190 0.40 12.82 -13.48
N GLY A 191 0.66 11.79 -14.28
CA GLY A 191 -0.15 11.45 -15.45
C GLY A 191 -0.09 12.47 -16.58
N GLN A 192 0.98 13.25 -16.66
CA GLN A 192 1.16 14.31 -17.66
C GLN A 192 1.64 13.72 -18.99
N LEU A 193 0.72 13.07 -19.72
CA LEU A 193 1.01 12.29 -20.93
C LEU A 193 1.80 13.09 -21.99
N GLU A 194 1.43 14.34 -22.24
CA GLU A 194 2.09 15.15 -23.26
C GLU A 194 3.47 15.67 -22.81
N SER A 195 3.66 15.94 -21.52
CA SER A 195 5.00 16.19 -20.94
C SER A 195 5.90 14.96 -21.13
N LEU A 196 5.36 13.78 -20.84
CA LEU A 196 6.06 12.50 -20.99
C LEU A 196 6.47 12.27 -22.44
N ARG A 197 5.54 12.46 -23.39
CA ARG A 197 5.78 12.35 -24.82
C ARG A 197 6.89 13.29 -25.29
N LEU A 198 6.84 14.55 -24.85
CA LEU A 198 7.84 15.55 -25.22
C LEU A 198 9.22 15.16 -24.70
N LEU A 199 9.35 14.77 -23.43
CA LEU A 199 10.64 14.37 -22.84
C LEU A 199 11.24 13.16 -23.55
N LEU A 200 10.42 12.15 -23.88
CA LEU A 200 10.86 10.97 -24.64
C LEU A 200 11.26 11.34 -26.08
N ALA A 201 10.56 12.26 -26.74
CA ALA A 201 10.93 12.76 -28.06
C ALA A 201 12.28 13.50 -28.06
N HIS A 202 12.64 14.15 -26.94
CA HIS A 202 13.95 14.73 -26.72
C HIS A 202 15.02 13.71 -26.23
N GLY A 203 14.65 12.43 -26.11
CA GLY A 203 15.55 11.33 -25.78
C GLY A 203 15.85 11.16 -24.29
N ALA A 204 14.95 11.59 -23.40
CA ALA A 204 15.08 11.34 -21.96
C ALA A 204 15.20 9.84 -21.67
N ASP A 205 16.00 9.48 -20.66
CA ASP A 205 16.18 8.08 -20.26
C ASP A 205 14.88 7.49 -19.70
N VAL A 206 14.22 6.64 -20.49
CA VAL A 206 12.96 5.98 -20.12
C VAL A 206 13.10 5.09 -18.87
N ASN A 207 14.31 4.59 -18.62
CA ASN A 207 14.64 3.70 -17.51
C ASN A 207 15.38 4.42 -16.38
N CYS A 208 15.31 5.76 -16.33
CA CYS A 208 15.92 6.52 -15.26
C CYS A 208 15.41 6.03 -13.88
N GLN A 209 16.29 6.05 -12.89
CA GLN A 209 16.00 5.59 -11.54
C GLN A 209 16.22 6.71 -10.53
N ALA A 210 15.23 6.91 -9.66
CA ALA A 210 15.37 7.70 -8.45
C ALA A 210 16.37 7.04 -7.48
N LYS A 211 16.69 7.69 -6.36
CA LYS A 211 17.65 7.16 -5.37
C LYS A 211 17.23 5.83 -4.78
N ASP A 212 15.93 5.62 -4.61
CA ASP A 212 15.31 4.36 -4.19
C ASP A 212 15.11 3.38 -5.35
N ARG A 213 15.72 3.63 -6.52
CA ARG A 213 15.62 2.81 -7.73
C ARG A 213 14.24 2.78 -8.39
N ALA A 214 13.27 3.58 -7.94
CA ALA A 214 11.96 3.68 -8.59
C ALA A 214 12.10 4.23 -10.02
N THR A 215 11.35 3.64 -10.97
CA THR A 215 11.33 4.03 -12.39
C THR A 215 10.05 4.80 -12.73
N PRO A 216 10.04 5.58 -13.83
CA PRO A 216 8.83 6.19 -14.37
C PRO A 216 7.71 5.17 -14.62
N LEU A 217 8.05 3.96 -15.09
CA LEU A 217 7.06 2.91 -15.32
C LEU A 217 6.43 2.42 -14.01
N LEU A 218 7.22 2.26 -12.95
CA LEU A 218 6.74 1.84 -11.64
C LEU A 218 5.77 2.88 -11.07
N ILE A 219 6.15 4.16 -11.05
CA ILE A 219 5.31 5.19 -10.45
C ILE A 219 4.03 5.44 -11.28
N ALA A 220 4.09 5.38 -12.62
CA ALA A 220 2.90 5.45 -13.45
C ALA A 220 1.95 4.26 -13.22
N ALA A 221 2.51 3.06 -12.98
CA ALA A 221 1.74 1.87 -12.66
C ALA A 221 1.10 1.93 -11.27
N GLN A 222 1.80 2.49 -10.28
CA GLN A 222 1.29 2.73 -8.93
C GLN A 222 0.14 3.74 -8.92
N GLU A 223 0.31 4.87 -9.62
CA GLU A 223 -0.66 5.98 -9.63
C GLU A 223 -1.83 5.75 -10.61
N GLY A 224 -1.82 4.67 -11.40
CA GLY A 224 -2.95 4.30 -12.25
C GLY A 224 -2.99 4.99 -13.61
N HIS A 225 -1.89 5.59 -14.07
CA HIS A 225 -1.83 6.36 -15.32
C HIS A 225 -1.65 5.47 -16.55
N LEU A 226 -2.72 4.77 -16.94
CA LEU A 226 -2.71 3.76 -18.01
C LEU A 226 -2.07 4.23 -19.32
N ASP A 227 -2.38 5.45 -19.79
CA ASP A 227 -1.84 5.94 -21.06
C ASP A 227 -0.36 6.33 -20.96
N CYS A 228 0.10 6.75 -19.78
CA CYS A 228 1.52 6.94 -19.50
C CYS A 228 2.26 5.60 -19.50
N VAL A 229 1.69 4.56 -18.88
CA VAL A 229 2.24 3.19 -18.91
C VAL A 229 2.39 2.69 -20.35
N LYS A 230 1.34 2.81 -21.16
CA LYS A 230 1.41 2.40 -22.59
C LYS A 230 2.52 3.14 -23.34
N LEU A 231 2.65 4.44 -23.12
CA LEU A 231 3.67 5.25 -23.77
C LEU A 231 5.09 4.87 -23.33
N LEU A 232 5.31 4.65 -22.03
CA LEU A 232 6.59 4.21 -21.48
C LEU A 232 7.00 2.84 -22.03
N LEU A 233 6.07 1.88 -22.06
CA LEU A 233 6.31 0.55 -22.63
C LEU A 233 6.63 0.64 -24.13
N ALA A 234 5.89 1.46 -24.89
CA ALA A 234 6.18 1.69 -26.30
C ALA A 234 7.55 2.35 -26.54
N ALA A 235 8.05 3.12 -25.57
CA ALA A 235 9.37 3.75 -25.59
C ALA A 235 10.50 2.86 -25.05
N GLY A 236 10.22 1.60 -24.68
CA GLY A 236 11.24 0.64 -24.24
C GLY A 236 11.54 0.67 -22.73
N ALA A 237 10.58 1.12 -21.90
CA ALA A 237 10.68 0.93 -20.46
C ALA A 237 10.78 -0.55 -20.09
N ASP A 238 11.74 -0.91 -19.23
CA ASP A 238 11.94 -2.28 -18.75
C ASP A 238 11.01 -2.56 -17.55
N PRO A 239 10.04 -3.48 -17.69
CA PRO A 239 9.10 -3.84 -16.62
C PRO A 239 9.73 -4.67 -15.50
N ASN A 240 11.02 -5.03 -15.61
CA ASN A 240 11.74 -5.88 -14.66
C ASN A 240 12.75 -5.11 -13.80
N LEU A 241 12.79 -3.77 -13.92
CA LEU A 241 13.54 -2.92 -13.00
C LEU A 241 12.81 -2.81 -11.66
N TYR A 242 13.52 -3.15 -10.59
CA TYR A 242 12.99 -3.13 -9.23
C TYR A 242 13.34 -1.82 -8.51
N CYS A 243 12.42 -1.33 -7.69
CA CYS A 243 12.75 -0.32 -6.70
C CYS A 243 13.30 -0.97 -5.43
N ASN A 244 14.20 -0.25 -4.76
CA ASN A 244 14.86 -0.51 -3.48
C ASN A 244 15.76 -1.78 -3.43
N GLU A 245 16.82 -1.73 -2.63
CA GLU A 245 17.63 -2.90 -2.28
C GLU A 245 16.96 -3.75 -1.18
N ASP A 246 16.17 -3.12 -0.30
CA ASP A 246 15.54 -3.79 0.86
C ASP A 246 14.20 -4.48 0.51
N ASN A 247 13.38 -3.85 -0.34
CA ASN A 247 12.03 -4.33 -0.67
C ASN A 247 11.91 -4.53 -2.18
N TRP A 248 11.94 -5.78 -2.64
CA TRP A 248 11.87 -6.07 -4.07
C TRP A 248 10.47 -5.79 -4.64
N GLN A 249 10.32 -4.70 -5.39
CA GLN A 249 9.04 -4.34 -6.01
C GLN A 249 9.22 -3.91 -7.47
N LEU A 250 8.41 -4.52 -8.34
CA LEU A 250 8.33 -4.23 -9.79
C LEU A 250 7.03 -3.47 -10.11
N PRO A 251 6.90 -2.84 -11.30
CA PRO A 251 5.65 -2.23 -11.76
C PRO A 251 4.40 -3.14 -11.64
N ILE A 252 4.55 -4.46 -11.87
CA ILE A 252 3.45 -5.42 -11.72
C ILE A 252 2.92 -5.51 -10.28
N HIS A 253 3.79 -5.34 -9.27
CA HIS A 253 3.42 -5.36 -7.86
C HIS A 253 2.65 -4.11 -7.50
N ALA A 254 3.13 -2.95 -7.93
CA ALA A 254 2.46 -1.67 -7.70
C ALA A 254 1.06 -1.66 -8.34
N ALA A 255 0.93 -2.14 -9.59
CA ALA A 255 -0.37 -2.25 -10.26
C ALA A 255 -1.31 -3.24 -9.54
N ALA A 256 -0.79 -4.36 -9.06
CA ALA A 256 -1.58 -5.36 -8.34
C ALA A 256 -2.04 -4.86 -6.96
N GLU A 257 -1.16 -4.21 -6.20
CA GLU A 257 -1.45 -3.65 -4.88
C GLU A 257 -2.45 -2.49 -4.95
N MET A 258 -2.33 -1.64 -5.95
CA MET A 258 -3.20 -0.47 -6.10
C MET A 258 -4.50 -0.78 -6.87
N GLY A 259 -4.74 -2.03 -7.28
CA GLY A 259 -5.98 -2.44 -7.96
C GLY A 259 -6.11 -1.99 -9.41
N HIS A 260 -5.01 -1.66 -10.09
CA HIS A 260 -5.05 -1.14 -11.47
C HIS A 260 -5.10 -2.26 -12.51
N ALA A 261 -6.21 -2.99 -12.57
CA ALA A 261 -6.39 -4.20 -13.40
C ALA A 261 -5.99 -4.03 -14.88
N LYS A 262 -6.32 -2.90 -15.51
CA LYS A 262 -5.95 -2.61 -16.91
C LYS A 262 -4.45 -2.44 -17.12
N ILE A 263 -3.75 -1.87 -16.14
CA ILE A 263 -2.28 -1.73 -16.18
C ILE A 263 -1.66 -3.10 -15.93
N LEU A 264 -2.20 -3.84 -14.95
CA LEU A 264 -1.77 -5.19 -14.64
C LEU A 264 -1.87 -6.12 -15.86
N GLU A 265 -2.96 -6.04 -16.63
CA GLU A 265 -3.15 -6.77 -17.89
C GLU A 265 -2.02 -6.52 -18.91
N LEU A 266 -1.51 -5.28 -18.98
CA LEU A 266 -0.40 -4.93 -19.86
C LEU A 266 0.95 -5.44 -19.35
N LEU A 267 1.15 -5.47 -18.03
CA LEU A 267 2.43 -5.83 -17.42
C LEU A 267 2.64 -7.35 -17.31
N ILE A 268 1.59 -8.13 -17.02
CA ILE A 268 1.67 -9.59 -16.88
C ILE A 268 2.44 -10.29 -18.03
N PRO A 269 2.17 -10.03 -19.33
CA PRO A 269 2.83 -10.76 -20.41
C PRO A 269 4.29 -10.38 -20.63
N ILE A 270 4.75 -9.25 -20.09
CA ILE A 270 6.10 -8.70 -20.32
C ILE A 270 7.01 -8.74 -19.08
N THR A 271 6.45 -9.01 -17.90
CA THR A 271 7.23 -9.20 -16.67
C THR A 271 7.73 -10.63 -16.54
N ASP A 272 9.01 -10.77 -16.19
CA ASP A 272 9.65 -12.04 -15.90
C ASP A 272 8.98 -12.72 -14.69
N ARG A 273 8.78 -14.03 -14.79
CA ARG A 273 8.18 -14.86 -13.73
C ARG A 273 9.12 -15.15 -12.57
N ILE A 274 10.34 -14.60 -12.57
CA ILE A 274 11.22 -14.59 -11.38
C ILE A 274 10.50 -14.02 -10.13
N CYS A 275 9.53 -13.09 -10.27
CA CYS A 275 8.70 -12.65 -9.14
C CYS A 275 7.96 -13.79 -8.45
N ASP A 276 7.48 -14.79 -9.20
CA ASP A 276 6.51 -15.76 -8.68
C ASP A 276 7.13 -16.73 -7.67
N LYS A 277 8.38 -17.17 -7.90
CA LYS A 277 9.05 -18.19 -7.05
C LYS A 277 10.56 -17.96 -6.88
N GLY A 278 11.09 -16.83 -7.33
CA GLY A 278 12.51 -16.51 -7.15
C GLY A 278 12.87 -16.38 -5.68
N GLU A 279 14.06 -16.84 -5.32
CA GLU A 279 14.61 -16.69 -3.97
C GLU A 279 14.82 -15.21 -3.65
N GLY A 280 14.30 -14.76 -2.50
CA GLY A 280 14.33 -13.35 -2.10
C GLY A 280 13.46 -12.43 -2.98
N LYS A 281 12.47 -12.99 -3.69
CA LYS A 281 11.50 -12.26 -4.51
C LYS A 281 10.10 -12.40 -3.91
N VAL A 282 9.24 -11.45 -4.22
CA VAL A 282 7.85 -11.42 -3.75
C VAL A 282 6.95 -11.72 -4.92
N SER A 283 5.99 -12.63 -4.78
CA SER A 283 4.98 -12.83 -5.82
C SER A 283 3.97 -11.67 -5.84
N PRO A 284 3.56 -11.14 -6.99
CA PRO A 284 2.51 -10.11 -7.08
C PRO A 284 1.15 -10.58 -6.56
N VAL A 285 0.97 -11.88 -6.35
CA VAL A 285 -0.20 -12.43 -5.63
C VAL A 285 -0.29 -11.86 -4.22
N TYR A 286 0.84 -11.67 -3.53
CA TYR A 286 0.86 -11.01 -2.23
C TYR A 286 0.46 -9.55 -2.33
N SER A 287 0.95 -8.83 -3.34
CA SER A 287 0.55 -7.43 -3.59
C SER A 287 -0.95 -7.29 -3.81
N ALA A 288 -1.56 -8.12 -4.67
CA ALA A 288 -3.00 -8.10 -4.89
C ALA A 288 -3.82 -8.41 -3.62
N LEU A 289 -3.36 -9.38 -2.81
CA LEU A 289 -3.98 -9.70 -1.52
C LEU A 289 -3.81 -8.57 -0.51
N TYR A 290 -2.64 -7.93 -0.47
CA TYR A 290 -2.36 -6.82 0.44
C TYR A 290 -3.23 -5.61 0.11
N GLY A 291 -3.36 -5.28 -1.18
CA GLY A 291 -4.25 -4.23 -1.69
C GLY A 291 -5.73 -4.52 -1.53
N GLY A 292 -6.10 -5.80 -1.41
CA GLY A 292 -7.48 -6.22 -1.25
C GLY A 292 -8.28 -6.21 -2.55
N ASP A 293 -7.62 -6.34 -3.71
CA ASP A 293 -8.27 -6.32 -5.03
C ASP A 293 -8.46 -7.74 -5.59
N GLY A 294 -9.73 -8.18 -5.66
CA GLY A 294 -10.08 -9.52 -6.13
C GLY A 294 -9.93 -9.71 -7.64
N GLU A 295 -10.08 -8.64 -8.44
CA GLU A 295 -9.96 -8.71 -9.89
C GLU A 295 -8.50 -8.93 -10.29
N CYS A 296 -7.58 -8.13 -9.72
CA CYS A 296 -6.14 -8.27 -9.87
C CYS A 296 -5.66 -9.64 -9.39
N LEU A 297 -6.13 -10.11 -8.23
CA LEU A 297 -5.79 -11.43 -7.71
C LEU A 297 -6.21 -12.53 -8.70
N GLU A 298 -7.47 -12.52 -9.13
CA GLU A 298 -7.97 -13.56 -10.03
C GLU A 298 -7.26 -13.49 -11.40
N MET A 299 -6.93 -12.29 -11.88
CA MET A 299 -6.18 -12.09 -13.12
C MET A 299 -4.78 -12.73 -13.04
N LEU A 300 -4.03 -12.49 -11.97
CA LEU A 300 -2.71 -13.09 -11.76
C LEU A 300 -2.80 -14.63 -11.76
N LEU A 301 -3.74 -15.18 -11.00
CA LEU A 301 -3.91 -16.64 -10.89
C LEU A 301 -4.35 -17.27 -12.22
N LYS A 302 -5.25 -16.62 -12.98
CA LYS A 302 -5.63 -17.05 -14.34
C LYS A 302 -4.43 -17.09 -15.29
N GLN A 303 -3.49 -16.16 -15.10
CA GLN A 303 -2.28 -16.04 -15.91
C GLN A 303 -1.11 -16.90 -15.38
N GLY A 304 -1.39 -17.84 -14.48
CA GLY A 304 -0.45 -18.87 -14.04
C GLY A 304 0.48 -18.48 -12.90
N PHE A 305 0.27 -17.33 -12.24
CA PHE A 305 0.95 -17.05 -10.96
C PHE A 305 0.50 -18.06 -9.90
N SER A 306 1.44 -18.50 -9.06
CA SER A 306 1.20 -19.57 -8.10
C SER A 306 0.38 -19.08 -6.91
N PRO A 307 -0.75 -19.73 -6.56
CA PRO A 307 -1.43 -19.45 -5.30
C PRO A 307 -0.61 -19.93 -4.09
N ASP A 308 0.31 -20.87 -4.31
CA ASP A 308 1.33 -21.30 -3.36
C ASP A 308 2.63 -20.53 -3.63
N ALA A 309 2.59 -19.20 -3.57
CA ALA A 309 3.78 -18.37 -3.64
C ALA A 309 4.75 -18.71 -2.50
N GLN A 310 6.02 -18.37 -2.70
CA GLN A 310 7.09 -18.52 -1.70
C GLN A 310 6.77 -17.79 -0.40
N GLU A 311 7.45 -18.16 0.69
CA GLU A 311 7.40 -17.38 1.93
C GLU A 311 7.88 -15.94 1.66
N CYS A 312 7.12 -14.98 2.17
CA CYS A 312 7.41 -13.56 2.00
C CYS A 312 7.81 -12.97 3.35
N LEU A 313 9.10 -12.65 3.50
CA LEU A 313 9.69 -12.08 4.70
C LEU A 313 9.16 -10.67 4.97
N ASP A 314 8.91 -9.87 3.94
CA ASP A 314 8.42 -8.50 4.04
C ASP A 314 7.07 -8.41 4.77
N PHE A 315 6.24 -9.44 4.61
CA PHE A 315 4.93 -9.54 5.27
C PHE A 315 4.89 -10.53 6.44
N ASP A 316 6.02 -11.18 6.76
CA ASP A 316 6.10 -12.29 7.73
C ASP A 316 5.06 -13.39 7.44
N CYS A 317 4.90 -13.72 6.16
CA CYS A 317 3.84 -14.61 5.65
C CYS A 317 4.43 -15.87 4.99
N ARG A 318 4.07 -17.05 5.52
CA ARG A 318 4.49 -18.34 4.94
C ARG A 318 3.77 -18.74 3.64
N SER A 319 2.62 -18.12 3.36
CA SER A 319 1.84 -18.35 2.14
C SER A 319 0.82 -17.23 1.89
N PRO A 320 0.31 -17.09 0.66
CA PRO A 320 -0.81 -16.18 0.36
C PRO A 320 -2.05 -16.43 1.23
N MET A 321 -2.33 -17.69 1.60
CA MET A 321 -3.43 -18.02 2.53
C MET A 321 -3.19 -17.44 3.92
N CYS A 322 -1.96 -17.41 4.43
CA CYS A 322 -1.64 -16.81 5.74
C CYS A 322 -1.94 -15.30 5.73
N MET A 323 -1.61 -14.61 4.63
CA MET A 323 -1.90 -13.19 4.48
C MET A 323 -3.40 -12.88 4.56
N ILE A 324 -4.25 -13.73 3.97
CA ILE A 324 -5.71 -13.60 4.09
C ILE A 324 -6.14 -13.57 5.56
N PHE A 325 -5.59 -14.43 6.42
CA PHE A 325 -5.93 -14.44 7.84
C PHE A 325 -5.42 -13.18 8.55
N GLN A 326 -4.16 -12.80 8.32
CA GLN A 326 -3.55 -11.61 8.92
C GLN A 326 -4.29 -10.32 8.58
N LYS A 327 -4.69 -10.15 7.31
CA LYS A 327 -5.46 -8.99 6.81
C LYS A 327 -6.98 -9.15 6.97
N GLN A 328 -7.45 -10.34 7.33
CA GLN A 328 -8.86 -10.69 7.48
C GLN A 328 -9.68 -10.60 6.18
N TYR A 329 -9.06 -10.81 5.02
CA TYR A 329 -9.71 -10.80 3.70
C TYR A 329 -10.28 -12.16 3.29
N TYR A 330 -11.15 -12.71 4.14
CA TYR A 330 -11.69 -14.07 3.97
C TYR A 330 -12.43 -14.29 2.64
N GLN A 331 -12.89 -13.21 1.98
CA GLN A 331 -13.52 -13.31 0.66
C GLN A 331 -12.61 -13.90 -0.43
N PHE A 332 -11.28 -13.87 -0.25
CA PHE A 332 -10.33 -14.41 -1.24
C PHE A 332 -10.01 -15.89 -1.04
N ILE A 333 -10.52 -16.53 0.02
CA ILE A 333 -10.28 -17.97 0.28
C ILE A 333 -10.80 -18.81 -0.89
N ASP A 334 -12.01 -18.51 -1.36
CA ASP A 334 -12.62 -19.25 -2.47
C ASP A 334 -11.86 -19.09 -3.78
N VAL A 335 -11.27 -17.90 -3.99
CA VAL A 335 -10.41 -17.63 -5.14
C VAL A 335 -9.14 -18.49 -5.05
N LEU A 336 -8.40 -18.45 -3.95
CA LEU A 336 -7.18 -19.26 -3.83
C LEU A 336 -7.46 -20.78 -3.91
N LEU A 337 -8.57 -21.25 -3.32
CA LEU A 337 -9.00 -22.64 -3.42
C LEU A 337 -9.33 -23.04 -4.86
N LYS A 338 -10.05 -22.19 -5.61
CA LYS A 338 -10.38 -22.40 -7.01
C LYS A 338 -9.14 -22.59 -7.88
N TYR A 339 -8.05 -21.87 -7.58
CA TYR A 339 -6.79 -21.96 -8.31
C TYR A 339 -5.80 -22.98 -7.74
N GLY A 340 -6.21 -23.75 -6.72
CA GLY A 340 -5.48 -24.95 -6.30
C GLY A 340 -4.43 -24.73 -5.20
N ILE A 341 -4.60 -23.72 -4.34
CA ILE A 341 -3.71 -23.52 -3.18
C ILE A 341 -3.62 -24.78 -2.29
N THR A 342 -2.41 -25.07 -1.79
CA THR A 342 -2.20 -26.15 -0.84
C THR A 342 -2.59 -25.74 0.57
N LEU A 343 -3.55 -26.46 1.16
CA LEU A 343 -3.95 -26.28 2.54
C LEU A 343 -3.01 -27.04 3.50
N ARG A 344 -2.29 -26.29 4.33
CA ARG A 344 -1.30 -26.78 5.31
C ARG A 344 -1.83 -26.70 6.75
N GLY A 345 -1.18 -27.39 7.69
CA GLY A 345 -1.59 -27.43 9.10
C GLY A 345 -1.57 -26.04 9.74
N ILE A 346 -0.66 -25.16 9.33
CA ILE A 346 -0.65 -23.76 9.75
C ILE A 346 -1.96 -23.01 9.41
N ASN A 347 -2.65 -23.35 8.32
CA ASN A 347 -3.93 -22.73 7.97
C ASN A 347 -5.04 -23.11 8.98
N LEU A 348 -5.00 -24.34 9.52
CA LEU A 348 -5.88 -24.74 10.63
C LEU A 348 -5.54 -23.95 11.90
N ALA A 349 -4.25 -23.70 12.17
CA ALA A 349 -3.78 -22.89 13.28
C ALA A 349 -4.35 -21.46 13.22
N HIS A 350 -4.29 -20.83 12.05
CA HIS A 350 -4.89 -19.51 11.83
C HIS A 350 -6.41 -19.52 11.97
N CYS A 351 -7.11 -20.55 11.49
CA CYS A 351 -8.55 -20.68 11.73
C CYS A 351 -8.90 -20.69 13.23
N LEU A 352 -8.08 -21.32 14.09
CA LEU A 352 -8.26 -21.29 15.54
C LEU A 352 -7.97 -19.90 16.11
N CYS A 353 -6.84 -19.30 15.72
CA CYS A 353 -6.44 -17.97 16.17
C CYS A 353 -7.52 -16.91 15.91
N HIS A 354 -8.10 -16.93 14.70
CA HIS A 354 -9.15 -15.99 14.27
C HIS A 354 -10.58 -16.46 14.57
N LYS A 355 -10.75 -17.57 15.31
CA LYS A 355 -12.04 -18.17 15.68
C LYS A 355 -12.98 -18.46 14.48
N LYS A 356 -12.40 -18.85 13.34
CA LYS A 356 -13.13 -19.21 12.12
C LYS A 356 -13.39 -20.72 12.06
N PHE A 357 -14.23 -21.23 12.95
CA PHE A 357 -14.47 -22.67 13.08
C PHE A 357 -15.20 -23.30 11.89
N ALA A 358 -16.07 -22.55 11.21
CA ALA A 358 -16.69 -23.01 9.96
C ALA A 358 -15.64 -23.24 8.86
N LEU A 359 -14.67 -22.32 8.71
CA LEU A 359 -13.54 -22.48 7.79
C LEU A 359 -12.62 -23.62 8.22
N PHE A 360 -12.37 -23.78 9.52
CA PHE A 360 -11.62 -24.92 10.07
C PHE A 360 -12.21 -26.26 9.62
N ARG A 361 -13.53 -26.44 9.81
CA ARG A 361 -14.23 -27.65 9.36
C ARG A 361 -14.15 -27.83 7.85
N ARG A 362 -14.36 -26.76 7.09
CA ARG A 362 -14.26 -26.78 5.64
C ARG A 362 -12.87 -27.19 5.15
N PHE A 363 -11.80 -26.65 5.72
CA PHE A 363 -10.42 -27.00 5.36
C PHE A 363 -10.10 -28.48 5.63
N LEU A 364 -10.56 -29.02 6.77
CA LEU A 364 -10.41 -30.46 7.05
C LEU A 364 -11.12 -31.33 6.00
N ARG A 365 -12.34 -30.95 5.58
CA ARG A 365 -13.09 -31.65 4.52
C ARG A 365 -12.39 -31.57 3.17
N LEU A 366 -11.81 -30.41 2.83
CA LEU A 366 -11.03 -30.19 1.61
C LEU A 366 -9.66 -30.89 1.64
N GLY A 367 -9.34 -31.61 2.72
CA GLY A 367 -8.14 -32.42 2.78
C GLY A 367 -6.89 -31.67 3.25
N CYS A 368 -7.03 -30.55 3.93
CA CYS A 368 -5.92 -29.82 4.58
C CYS A 368 -4.98 -30.74 5.36
N SER A 369 -3.67 -30.57 5.26
CA SER A 369 -2.74 -31.38 6.06
C SER A 369 -2.95 -31.12 7.56
N LEU A 370 -2.68 -32.14 8.37
CA LEU A 370 -2.73 -32.00 9.84
C LEU A 370 -1.40 -31.39 10.32
N PRO A 371 -1.42 -30.58 11.40
CA PRO A 371 -0.20 -29.95 11.92
C PRO A 371 0.91 -30.96 12.23
N LEU A 372 2.11 -30.70 11.69
CA LEU A 372 3.35 -31.46 11.94
C LEU A 372 4.29 -30.70 12.90
N GLU A 373 5.41 -31.29 13.30
CA GLU A 373 6.28 -30.79 14.38
C GLU A 373 6.61 -29.29 14.31
N GLU A 374 6.94 -28.76 13.13
CA GLU A 374 7.28 -27.35 12.91
C GLU A 374 6.09 -26.39 13.12
N GLU A 375 4.87 -26.83 12.83
CA GLU A 375 3.63 -26.05 12.97
C GLU A 375 2.97 -26.28 14.34
N LEU A 376 3.38 -27.32 15.06
CA LEU A 376 2.70 -27.81 16.24
C LEU A 376 2.78 -26.81 17.40
N THR A 377 3.89 -26.10 17.54
CA THR A 377 4.09 -25.10 18.59
C THR A 377 3.05 -23.98 18.49
N ASP A 378 2.91 -23.39 17.30
CA ASP A 378 1.94 -22.32 17.04
C ASP A 378 0.52 -22.84 17.16
N PHE A 379 0.26 -24.04 16.63
CA PHE A 379 -1.04 -24.68 16.73
C PHE A 379 -1.47 -24.95 18.17
N ILE A 380 -0.56 -25.45 19.03
CA ILE A 380 -0.79 -25.65 20.46
C ILE A 380 -1.13 -24.32 21.12
N HIS A 381 -0.36 -23.27 20.83
CA HIS A 381 -0.60 -21.94 21.36
C HIS A 381 -2.01 -21.42 20.98
N TYR A 382 -2.38 -21.44 19.71
CA TYR A 382 -3.70 -20.97 19.26
C TYR A 382 -4.86 -21.87 19.72
N SER A 383 -4.64 -23.18 19.85
CA SER A 383 -5.65 -24.06 20.45
C SER A 383 -5.94 -23.70 21.91
N SER A 384 -4.94 -23.21 22.64
CA SER A 384 -5.12 -22.79 24.03
C SER A 384 -5.97 -21.54 24.18
N THR A 385 -5.90 -20.63 23.22
CA THR A 385 -6.73 -19.42 23.20
C THR A 385 -8.17 -19.74 22.75
N ALA A 386 -8.34 -20.76 21.90
CA ALA A 386 -9.63 -21.25 21.39
C ALA A 386 -10.34 -22.29 22.29
N GLN A 387 -9.82 -22.58 23.49
CA GLN A 387 -10.32 -23.66 24.36
C GLN A 387 -11.79 -23.51 24.79
N LYS A 388 -12.32 -22.28 24.89
CA LYS A 388 -13.70 -22.02 25.32
C LYS A 388 -14.72 -22.58 24.33
N ASP A 389 -14.35 -22.60 23.06
CA ASP A 389 -15.19 -23.01 21.93
C ASP A 389 -14.73 -24.38 21.39
N TYR A 390 -14.11 -25.23 22.24
CA TYR A 390 -13.53 -26.50 21.81
C TYR A 390 -14.52 -27.41 21.08
N LYS A 391 -15.81 -27.32 21.41
CA LYS A 391 -16.89 -28.11 20.78
C LYS A 391 -17.00 -27.88 19.27
N GLU A 392 -16.54 -26.73 18.78
CA GLU A 392 -16.63 -26.35 17.36
C GLU A 392 -15.50 -26.91 16.49
N TRP A 393 -14.33 -27.20 17.07
CA TRP A 393 -13.10 -27.51 16.31
C TRP A 393 -12.39 -28.79 16.75
N LEU A 394 -12.29 -29.05 18.06
CA LEU A 394 -11.49 -30.15 18.60
C LEU A 394 -12.04 -31.52 18.24
N PRO A 395 -13.37 -31.79 18.33
CA PRO A 395 -13.95 -33.04 17.85
C PRO A 395 -13.62 -33.29 16.38
N CYS A 396 -13.78 -32.28 15.52
CA CYS A 396 -13.52 -32.39 14.08
C CYS A 396 -12.06 -32.76 13.80
N LEU A 397 -11.12 -32.14 14.52
CA LEU A 397 -9.69 -32.40 14.39
C LEU A 397 -9.31 -33.84 14.78
N LEU A 398 -9.81 -34.32 15.92
CA LEU A 398 -9.54 -35.68 16.41
C LEU A 398 -10.19 -36.72 15.50
N LEU A 399 -11.40 -36.46 15.01
CA LEU A 399 -12.09 -37.32 14.05
C LEU A 399 -11.34 -37.38 12.71
N ALA A 400 -10.75 -36.28 12.26
CA ALA A 400 -9.90 -36.23 11.07
C ALA A 400 -8.56 -36.99 11.20
N GLY A 401 -8.28 -37.57 12.38
CA GLY A 401 -7.12 -38.41 12.62
C GLY A 401 -5.90 -37.67 13.16
N PHE A 402 -6.08 -36.49 13.77
CA PHE A 402 -5.00 -35.84 14.52
C PHE A 402 -4.59 -36.68 15.71
N ASN A 403 -3.28 -36.83 15.94
CA ASN A 403 -2.77 -37.59 17.06
C ASN A 403 -2.94 -36.76 18.36
N PRO A 404 -3.82 -37.16 19.30
CA PRO A 404 -4.04 -36.42 20.55
C PRO A 404 -2.79 -36.31 21.42
N MET A 405 -1.81 -37.22 21.26
CA MET A 405 -0.52 -37.14 21.96
C MET A 405 0.24 -35.84 21.66
N ASN A 406 0.03 -35.25 20.48
CA ASN A 406 0.67 -33.99 20.10
C ASN A 406 0.25 -32.83 21.01
N PHE A 407 -0.92 -32.89 21.66
CA PHE A 407 -1.34 -31.90 22.65
C PHE A 407 -0.74 -32.11 24.05
N MET A 408 -0.15 -33.28 24.35
CA MET A 408 0.19 -33.67 25.72
C MET A 408 1.50 -33.06 26.23
N CYS A 409 1.80 -31.81 25.86
CA CYS A 409 2.89 -31.05 26.42
C CYS A 409 2.45 -30.33 27.70
N ARG A 410 3.43 -30.01 28.56
CA ARG A 410 3.18 -29.31 29.83
C ARG A 410 2.38 -28.01 29.64
N PHE A 411 2.74 -27.20 28.66
CA PHE A 411 2.09 -25.92 28.41
C PHE A 411 0.60 -26.09 28.13
N TRP A 412 0.24 -26.98 27.22
CA TRP A 412 -1.16 -27.18 26.81
C TRP A 412 -2.01 -27.75 27.95
N ILE A 413 -1.53 -28.80 28.64
CA ILE A 413 -2.25 -29.42 29.77
C ILE A 413 -2.60 -28.38 30.84
N PHE A 414 -1.65 -27.50 31.19
CA PHE A 414 -1.86 -26.49 32.22
C PHE A 414 -2.68 -25.29 31.76
N SER A 415 -2.94 -25.18 30.45
CA SER A 415 -3.72 -24.09 29.87
C SER A 415 -5.17 -24.49 29.60
N MET A 416 -5.52 -25.78 29.59
CA MET A 416 -6.86 -26.26 29.21
C MET A 416 -7.81 -26.37 30.40
N SER A 417 -9.11 -26.29 30.13
CA SER A 417 -10.14 -26.66 31.10
C SER A 417 -10.19 -28.18 31.34
N GLU A 418 -10.74 -28.57 32.48
CA GLU A 418 -10.90 -29.98 32.86
C GLU A 418 -11.74 -30.77 31.84
N ASP A 419 -12.78 -30.14 31.27
CA ASP A 419 -13.64 -30.75 30.26
C ASP A 419 -12.87 -31.06 28.98
N VAL A 420 -12.03 -30.13 28.51
CA VAL A 420 -11.21 -30.30 27.31
C VAL A 420 -10.18 -31.41 27.52
N LEU A 421 -9.50 -31.41 28.67
CA LEU A 421 -8.52 -32.44 29.01
C LEU A 421 -9.16 -33.82 29.08
N ASN A 422 -10.28 -33.95 29.79
CA ASN A 422 -11.04 -35.19 29.88
C ASN A 422 -11.55 -35.64 28.51
N PHE A 423 -11.96 -34.72 27.64
CA PHE A 423 -12.40 -35.05 26.28
C PHE A 423 -11.26 -35.62 25.42
N VAL A 424 -10.07 -35.00 25.42
CA VAL A 424 -8.92 -35.51 24.63
C VAL A 424 -8.47 -36.89 25.12
N LEU A 425 -8.49 -37.14 26.43
CA LEU A 425 -8.12 -38.44 27.02
C LEU A 425 -8.99 -39.60 26.49
N GLU A 426 -10.24 -39.35 26.10
CA GLU A 426 -11.12 -40.36 25.50
C GLU A 426 -10.64 -40.84 24.12
N PHE A 427 -9.71 -40.13 23.48
CA PHE A 427 -9.12 -40.49 22.18
C PHE A 427 -7.74 -41.15 22.31
N MET A 428 -7.28 -41.39 23.54
CA MET A 428 -5.93 -41.90 23.82
C MET A 428 -5.95 -43.32 24.38
N ASN A 429 -4.80 -43.98 24.28
CA ASN A 429 -4.52 -45.19 25.05
C ASN A 429 -3.87 -44.80 26.38
N TRP A 430 -4.69 -44.63 27.42
CA TRP A 430 -4.19 -44.23 28.74
C TRP A 430 -3.33 -45.30 29.45
N SER A 431 -3.35 -46.56 28.99
CA SER A 431 -2.44 -47.60 29.51
C SER A 431 -1.01 -47.50 28.99
N ARG A 432 -0.77 -46.66 27.97
CA ARG A 432 0.54 -46.47 27.31
C ARG A 432 0.92 -44.99 27.24
N LEU A 433 0.53 -44.19 28.23
CA LEU A 433 0.96 -42.80 28.29
C LEU A 433 2.47 -42.73 28.58
N PRO A 434 3.22 -41.83 27.92
CA PRO A 434 4.61 -41.59 28.26
C PRO A 434 4.73 -41.15 29.72
N PRO A 435 5.75 -41.62 30.48
CA PRO A 435 5.93 -41.27 31.89
C PRO A 435 5.97 -39.76 32.16
N ILE A 436 6.49 -38.99 31.20
CA ILE A 436 6.54 -37.53 31.29
C ILE A 436 5.14 -36.89 31.29
N VAL A 437 4.19 -37.44 30.53
CA VAL A 437 2.80 -36.97 30.48
C VAL A 437 2.08 -37.33 31.77
N GLU A 438 2.29 -38.54 32.30
CA GLU A 438 1.75 -38.95 33.60
C GLU A 438 2.22 -38.01 34.73
N GLN A 439 3.50 -37.63 34.71
CA GLN A 439 4.05 -36.66 35.64
C GLN A 439 3.36 -35.30 35.51
N TYR A 440 3.11 -34.82 34.28
CA TYR A 440 2.40 -33.56 34.06
C TYR A 440 0.96 -33.60 34.56
N LEU A 441 0.22 -34.66 34.27
CA LEU A 441 -1.16 -34.85 34.75
C LEU A 441 -1.21 -34.95 36.29
N SER A 442 -0.23 -35.62 36.90
CA SER A 442 -0.11 -35.71 38.36
C SER A 442 0.12 -34.35 39.01
N GLN A 443 1.00 -33.53 38.41
CA GLN A 443 1.23 -32.16 38.88
C GLN A 443 0.02 -31.25 38.64
N TYR A 444 -0.67 -31.42 37.51
CA TYR A 444 -1.91 -30.70 37.22
C TYR A 444 -2.98 -30.98 38.28
N LYS A 445 -3.16 -32.27 38.64
CA LYS A 445 -4.06 -32.73 39.71
C LYS A 445 -3.72 -32.16 41.10
N GLN A 446 -2.45 -31.90 41.38
CA GLN A 446 -2.03 -31.28 42.65
C GLN A 446 -2.34 -29.78 42.71
N LYS A 447 -2.30 -29.11 41.55
CA LYS A 447 -2.45 -27.66 41.45
C LYS A 447 -3.90 -27.21 41.24
N PHE A 448 -4.72 -28.05 40.60
CA PHE A 448 -6.11 -27.76 40.25
C PHE A 448 -7.04 -28.85 40.76
N THR A 449 -8.34 -28.55 40.86
CA THR A 449 -9.39 -29.49 41.29
C THR A 449 -9.78 -30.51 40.22
N TRP A 450 -8.82 -30.97 39.41
CA TRP A 450 -9.12 -31.83 38.27
C TRP A 450 -9.72 -33.18 38.67
N ILE A 451 -10.95 -33.42 38.23
CA ILE A 451 -11.63 -34.70 38.39
C ILE A 451 -11.55 -35.48 37.07
N SER A 452 -10.66 -36.48 37.03
CA SER A 452 -10.59 -37.44 35.93
C SER A 452 -11.85 -38.31 35.89
N LYS A 453 -12.32 -38.68 34.70
CA LYS A 453 -13.41 -39.66 34.58
C LYS A 453 -13.02 -40.98 35.25
N SER A 454 -13.96 -41.60 35.96
CA SER A 454 -13.72 -42.79 36.78
C SER A 454 -13.16 -43.96 35.98
N HIS A 455 -13.54 -44.10 34.69
CA HIS A 455 -13.06 -45.18 33.84
C HIS A 455 -11.59 -45.07 33.43
N PHE A 456 -10.97 -43.88 33.53
CA PHE A 456 -9.54 -43.70 33.24
C PHE A 456 -8.63 -44.37 34.27
N ALA A 457 -9.15 -44.68 35.47
CA ALA A 457 -8.41 -45.41 36.50
C ALA A 457 -8.24 -46.90 36.18
N PHE A 458 -8.97 -47.42 35.18
CA PHE A 458 -8.92 -48.82 34.78
C PHE A 458 -8.23 -48.97 33.42
N LEU A 459 -7.77 -50.18 33.10
CA LEU A 459 -7.24 -50.48 31.77
C LEU A 459 -8.32 -50.22 30.71
N PRO A 460 -7.97 -49.61 29.56
CA PRO A 460 -8.92 -49.42 28.47
C PRO A 460 -9.53 -50.76 28.05
N SER A 461 -10.83 -50.75 27.75
CA SER A 461 -11.49 -51.96 27.25
C SER A 461 -10.83 -52.44 25.96
N LEU A 462 -10.87 -53.76 25.72
CA LEU A 462 -10.37 -54.33 24.48
C LEU A 462 -11.04 -53.67 23.25
N SER A 463 -12.33 -53.34 23.36
CA SER A 463 -13.02 -52.59 22.32
C SER A 463 -12.33 -51.25 22.02
N HIS A 464 -11.97 -50.46 23.04
CA HIS A 464 -11.32 -49.16 22.87
C HIS A 464 -9.96 -49.28 22.20
N LEU A 465 -9.18 -50.28 22.62
CA LEU A 465 -7.89 -50.58 21.97
C LEU A 465 -8.09 -50.96 20.50
N CYS A 466 -9.10 -51.79 20.18
CA CYS A 466 -9.45 -52.10 18.80
C CYS A 466 -9.89 -50.85 18.01
N ARG A 467 -10.63 -49.91 18.62
CA ARG A 467 -11.01 -48.64 17.99
C ARG A 467 -9.78 -47.88 17.51
N LEU A 468 -8.82 -47.69 18.42
CA LEU A 468 -7.61 -46.93 18.18
C LEU A 468 -6.75 -47.60 17.10
N GLU A 469 -6.62 -48.93 17.16
CA GLU A 469 -5.87 -49.69 16.18
C GLU A 469 -6.48 -49.61 14.77
N ILE A 470 -7.81 -49.79 14.64
CA ILE A 470 -8.48 -49.69 13.34
C ILE A 470 -8.34 -48.28 12.77
N ARG A 471 -8.50 -47.24 13.59
CA ARG A 471 -8.31 -45.85 13.14
C ARG A 471 -6.87 -45.58 12.71
N SER A 472 -5.89 -46.12 13.43
CA SER A 472 -4.48 -46.06 13.04
C SER A 472 -4.27 -46.65 11.65
N LEU A 473 -4.86 -47.83 11.38
CA LEU A 473 -4.77 -48.52 10.08
C LEU A 473 -5.48 -47.79 8.94
N LEU A 474 -6.61 -47.14 9.20
CA LEU A 474 -7.36 -46.37 8.19
C LEU A 474 -6.61 -45.10 7.75
N GLY A 475 -5.85 -44.50 8.66
CA GLY A 475 -5.10 -43.28 8.44
C GLY A 475 -5.98 -42.03 8.28
N SER A 476 -5.38 -40.85 8.45
CA SER A 476 -6.10 -39.56 8.47
C SER A 476 -6.91 -39.29 7.20
N LYS A 477 -6.43 -39.69 6.02
CA LYS A 477 -7.13 -39.46 4.73
C LYS A 477 -8.52 -40.08 4.70
N ARG A 478 -8.67 -41.33 5.17
CA ARG A 478 -9.98 -42.04 5.16
C ARG A 478 -10.88 -41.58 6.30
N LEU A 479 -10.29 -41.14 7.41
CA LEU A 479 -11.03 -40.73 8.61
C LEU A 479 -11.71 -39.35 8.47
N ARG A 480 -11.28 -38.53 7.51
CA ARG A 480 -11.84 -37.19 7.27
C ARG A 480 -13.27 -37.19 6.72
N SER A 481 -13.73 -38.30 6.14
CA SER A 481 -15.07 -38.41 5.54
C SER A 481 -15.89 -39.45 6.30
N GLU A 482 -17.00 -39.01 6.91
CA GLU A 482 -17.96 -39.94 7.53
C GLU A 482 -18.49 -40.94 6.49
N ARG A 483 -18.79 -40.47 5.28
CA ARG A 483 -19.22 -41.31 4.17
C ARG A 483 -18.27 -42.48 3.90
N VAL A 484 -16.96 -42.24 3.87
CA VAL A 484 -15.96 -43.30 3.66
C VAL A 484 -16.01 -44.35 4.78
N ILE A 485 -16.23 -43.91 6.03
CA ILE A 485 -16.38 -44.84 7.16
C ILE A 485 -17.69 -45.64 7.06
N ARG A 486 -18.78 -45.01 6.60
CA ARG A 486 -20.09 -45.65 6.37
C ARG A 486 -20.06 -46.65 5.21
N GLU A 487 -19.17 -46.47 4.24
CA GLU A 487 -18.96 -47.38 3.12
C GLU A 487 -18.05 -48.58 3.47
N LEU A 488 -17.42 -48.60 4.66
CA LEU A 488 -16.67 -49.77 5.11
C LEU A 488 -17.58 -50.99 5.27
N PRO A 489 -17.12 -52.20 4.91
CA PRO A 489 -17.88 -53.44 5.04
C PRO A 489 -17.95 -53.91 6.50
N LEU A 490 -18.42 -53.04 7.39
CA LEU A 490 -18.54 -53.23 8.83
C LEU A 490 -20.00 -52.99 9.25
N PRO A 491 -20.53 -53.71 10.23
CA PRO A 491 -21.82 -53.39 10.84
C PRO A 491 -21.92 -51.94 11.31
N ALA A 492 -23.10 -51.33 11.21
CA ALA A 492 -23.33 -49.93 11.58
C ALA A 492 -22.87 -49.58 13.00
N CYS A 493 -23.02 -50.52 13.96
CA CYS A 493 -22.54 -50.32 15.33
C CYS A 493 -21.02 -50.16 15.41
N LEU A 494 -20.24 -50.87 14.56
CA LEU A 494 -18.79 -50.70 14.49
C LEU A 494 -18.40 -49.42 13.73
N GLN A 495 -19.20 -48.98 12.76
CA GLN A 495 -19.00 -47.69 12.11
C GLN A 495 -19.23 -46.52 13.08
N ASP A 496 -20.34 -46.54 13.83
CA ASP A 496 -20.64 -45.58 14.89
C ASP A 496 -19.54 -45.56 15.97
N TYR A 497 -19.02 -46.75 16.26
CA TYR A 497 -17.89 -46.93 17.16
C TYR A 497 -16.61 -46.28 16.64
N LEU A 498 -16.29 -46.42 15.34
CA LEU A 498 -15.14 -45.76 14.72
C LEU A 498 -15.28 -44.24 14.64
N LEU A 499 -16.51 -43.73 14.58
CA LEU A 499 -16.86 -42.31 14.57
C LEU A 499 -16.94 -41.69 15.98
N TYR A 500 -16.63 -42.45 17.04
CA TYR A 500 -16.70 -41.99 18.44
C TYR A 500 -18.08 -41.41 18.84
N LEU A 501 -19.19 -41.88 18.23
CA LEU A 501 -20.52 -41.30 18.48
C LEU A 501 -20.98 -41.48 19.94
N ASP A 502 -20.52 -42.53 20.62
CA ASP A 502 -20.70 -42.72 22.06
C ASP A 502 -20.01 -41.61 22.87
N VAL A 503 -18.76 -41.27 22.55
CA VAL A 503 -18.00 -40.22 23.23
C VAL A 503 -18.59 -38.85 22.94
N LEU A 504 -18.97 -38.56 21.69
CA LEU A 504 -19.59 -37.28 21.34
C LEU A 504 -20.92 -37.07 22.09
N ARG A 505 -21.78 -38.10 22.14
CA ARG A 505 -23.04 -38.05 22.89
C ARG A 505 -22.82 -37.84 24.39
N ALA A 506 -21.86 -38.55 24.98
CA ALA A 506 -21.54 -38.41 26.40
C ALA A 506 -21.06 -36.99 26.79
N ASN A 507 -20.45 -36.27 25.84
CA ASN A 507 -19.97 -34.90 26.05
C ASN A 507 -20.93 -33.84 25.48
N THR A 508 -22.16 -34.19 25.12
CA THR A 508 -23.18 -33.27 24.53
C THR A 508 -22.72 -32.56 23.25
N ILE A 509 -21.86 -33.22 22.46
CA ILE A 509 -21.32 -32.66 21.22
C ILE A 509 -22.25 -33.11 20.08
N PRO A 510 -22.92 -32.17 19.38
CA PRO A 510 -23.71 -32.51 18.19
C PRO A 510 -22.79 -33.12 17.12
N ASN A 511 -23.33 -33.99 16.26
CA ASN A 511 -22.50 -34.68 15.26
C ASN A 511 -21.77 -33.62 14.39
N PRO A 512 -20.42 -33.54 14.44
CA PRO A 512 -19.66 -32.50 13.76
C PRO A 512 -19.65 -32.63 12.23
N ASN A 513 -20.15 -33.75 11.68
CA ASN A 513 -20.36 -33.98 10.25
C ASN A 513 -21.86 -34.12 9.92
N PRO A 514 -22.61 -33.02 9.78
CA PRO A 514 -23.94 -33.05 9.20
C PRO A 514 -23.83 -32.91 7.69
N ASP A 515 -23.57 -33.99 6.97
CA ASP A 515 -23.92 -34.04 5.54
C ASP A 515 -25.45 -34.01 5.46
N LEU A 516 -26.09 -32.82 5.43
CA LEU A 516 -27.48 -32.57 4.96
C LEU A 516 -28.03 -31.12 5.08
N GLN A 517 -27.30 -30.11 5.57
CA GLN A 517 -27.92 -28.76 5.76
C GLN A 517 -27.42 -27.60 4.89
N ASP A 518 -26.30 -27.73 4.18
CA ASP A 518 -25.77 -26.64 3.34
C ASP A 518 -26.40 -26.54 1.92
N SER A 519 -27.53 -27.22 1.68
CA SER A 519 -28.26 -27.15 0.40
C SER A 519 -29.39 -26.11 0.35
N LEU A 520 -29.60 -25.33 1.42
CA LEU A 520 -30.76 -24.43 1.55
C LEU A 520 -30.41 -22.96 1.83
N GLU A 521 -29.14 -22.55 1.80
CA GLU A 521 -28.75 -21.13 1.91
C GLU A 521 -28.27 -20.52 0.57
N GLN A 522 -28.57 -21.17 -0.55
CA GLN A 522 -28.45 -20.58 -1.88
C GLN A 522 -29.81 -20.60 -2.58
N GLY A 523 -30.58 -19.54 -2.37
CA GLY A 523 -31.74 -19.20 -3.19
C GLY A 523 -33.01 -19.00 -2.38
N GLU A 524 -33.18 -17.82 -1.79
CA GLU A 524 -34.49 -17.16 -1.65
C GLU A 524 -34.32 -15.75 -1.06
N GLU A 525 -33.93 -14.78 -1.89
CA GLU A 525 -34.40 -13.40 -1.74
C GLU A 525 -34.68 -12.82 -3.12
N GLY A 526 -35.96 -12.61 -3.43
CA GLY A 526 -36.39 -11.68 -4.48
C GLY A 526 -37.32 -12.23 -5.56
N ALA A 527 -38.58 -12.56 -5.24
CA ALA A 527 -39.70 -12.35 -6.18
C ALA A 527 -41.06 -12.26 -5.43
N PRO A 528 -42.06 -11.55 -5.97
CA PRO A 528 -42.99 -10.73 -5.20
C PRO A 528 -44.28 -11.43 -4.77
N SER A 529 -44.86 -10.94 -3.68
CA SER A 529 -46.18 -11.28 -3.16
C SER A 529 -47.28 -11.01 -4.20
N SER A 530 -47.91 -12.08 -4.69
CA SER A 530 -49.16 -12.01 -5.44
C SER A 530 -50.34 -11.91 -4.47
N HIS A 531 -50.92 -10.71 -4.37
CA HIS A 531 -52.26 -10.54 -3.83
C HIS A 531 -53.29 -10.92 -4.90
N SER A 532 -53.95 -12.05 -4.75
CA SER A 532 -55.24 -12.32 -5.39
C SER A 532 -56.37 -11.75 -4.53
N LYS A 533 -56.99 -10.66 -4.99
CA LYS A 533 -58.39 -10.37 -4.66
C LYS A 533 -59.21 -10.56 -5.93
N ALA A 534 -60.25 -11.36 -5.77
CA ALA A 534 -61.32 -11.53 -6.73
C ALA A 534 -62.24 -10.31 -6.75
N GLU A 535 -63.09 -10.30 -7.79
CA GLU A 535 -64.33 -9.54 -8.02
C GLU A 535 -64.23 -8.36 -9.01
N ASP A 536 -65.06 -8.55 -10.04
CA ASP A 536 -65.55 -7.70 -11.16
C ASP A 536 -64.63 -7.34 -12.34
#